data_AF-M1A831-F1
#
_entry.id   AF-M1A831-F1
#
_cell.length_a   1.000
_cell.length_b   1.000
_cell.length_c   1.000
_cell.angle_alpha   90.00
_cell.angle_beta   90.00
_cell.angle_gamma   90.00
#
_symmetry.space_group_name_H-M   'P 1'
#
loop_
_entity.id
_entity.type
_entity.pdbx_description
1 polymer ?
#
loop_
_entity_poly.entity_id
_entity_poly.type
_entity_poly.pdbx_seq_one_letter_code
_entity_poly.pdbx_strand_id
1 'polypeptide(L)'
;MINYVRGIRPYLGGKDCIGAKRILAVMNMNKTHFVTLEILLHEGRMNVYDCSLMGMKHAKFFTFIQPVFELLPKLLKQSGIMKHLPDKFLNEPWKFEGRLEHMVTDDTKAACMSYSLAFIEHLITRTSIQPPQTLLCDNTVGRMQWIWVAGIVSRSLES
;
A
#
# COMPACT_ATOMS: atom_id res chain seq x y z
N MET A 1 -25.27 -0.92 -5.41
CA MET A 1 -24.78 -0.77 -4.03
C MET A 1 -23.97 -2.01 -3.69
N ILE A 2 -22.66 -1.89 -3.43
CA ILE A 2 -21.87 -3.05 -2.99
C ILE A 2 -22.32 -3.35 -1.57
N ASN A 3 -22.98 -4.50 -1.36
CA ASN A 3 -23.27 -4.98 -0.03
C ASN A 3 -21.94 -5.40 0.60
N TYR A 4 -21.41 -4.58 1.50
CA TYR A 4 -20.27 -4.97 2.32
C TYR A 4 -20.71 -6.14 3.20
N VAL A 5 -20.45 -7.37 2.76
CA VAL A 5 -20.72 -8.57 3.53
C VAL A 5 -19.62 -8.64 4.59
N ARG A 6 -19.87 -8.00 5.73
CA ARG A 6 -19.08 -8.17 6.93
C ARG A 6 -19.30 -9.62 7.38
N GLY A 7 -18.45 -10.53 6.92
CA GLY A 7 -18.24 -11.78 7.65
C GLY A 7 -17.96 -11.41 9.11
N ILE A 8 -18.38 -12.24 10.05
CA ILE A 8 -18.22 -11.99 11.50
C ILE A 8 -16.72 -11.83 11.80
N ARG A 9 -16.23 -10.60 11.76
CA ARG A 9 -14.92 -10.19 12.24
C ARG A 9 -15.14 -8.94 13.07
N PRO A 10 -15.33 -9.07 14.39
CA PRO A 10 -15.01 -7.96 15.26
C PRO A 10 -13.51 -7.73 15.05
N TYR A 11 -13.11 -6.51 14.72
CA TYR A 11 -11.75 -5.97 14.78
C TYR A 11 -10.63 -7.02 14.90
N LEU A 12 -9.83 -7.22 13.85
CA LEU A 12 -8.55 -7.95 14.00
C LEU A 12 -7.75 -7.26 15.14
N GLY A 13 -7.80 -7.85 16.33
CA GLY A 13 -7.13 -7.37 17.54
C GLY A 13 -7.92 -6.46 18.49
N GLY A 14 -9.21 -6.17 18.28
CA GLY A 14 -10.02 -5.38 19.23
C GLY A 14 -9.58 -3.92 19.48
N LYS A 15 -8.55 -3.44 18.78
CA LYS A 15 -8.05 -2.07 18.89
C LYS A 15 -8.76 -1.22 17.86
N ASP A 16 -9.33 -0.10 18.31
CA ASP A 16 -9.72 0.97 17.41
C ASP A 16 -8.46 1.52 16.70
N CYS A 17 -8.64 2.10 15.52
CA CYS A 17 -7.55 2.75 14.80
C CYS A 17 -7.41 4.23 15.23
N ILE A 18 -7.77 4.57 16.47
CA ILE A 18 -7.72 5.95 16.94
C ILE A 18 -6.29 6.48 16.84
N GLY A 19 -6.14 7.64 16.21
CA GLY A 19 -4.84 8.28 16.00
C GLY A 19 -4.03 7.72 14.83
N ALA A 20 -4.53 6.73 14.08
CA ALA A 20 -3.89 6.30 12.85
C ALA A 20 -3.82 7.45 11.84
N LYS A 21 -2.60 7.76 11.38
CA LYS A 21 -2.33 8.84 10.42
C LYS A 21 -2.33 8.35 8.97
N ARG A 22 -1.95 7.09 8.75
CA ARG A 22 -1.83 6.48 7.43
C ARG A 22 -2.18 5.00 7.43
N ILE A 23 -2.57 4.47 6.27
CA ILE A 23 -2.70 3.03 6.01
C ILE A 23 -1.65 2.65 4.97
N LEU A 24 -0.89 1.59 5.24
CA LEU A 24 -0.01 0.97 4.26
C LEU A 24 -0.68 -0.31 3.77
N ALA A 25 -0.80 -0.45 2.45
CA ALA A 25 -1.45 -1.60 1.85
C ALA A 25 -0.69 -2.06 0.60
N VAL A 26 -0.81 -3.35 0.28
CA VAL A 26 -0.33 -3.92 -0.97
C VAL A 26 -1.55 -4.30 -1.80
N MET A 27 -1.61 -3.82 -3.04
CA MET A 27 -2.67 -4.12 -3.99
C MET A 27 -2.14 -5.04 -5.09
N ASN A 28 -2.81 -6.17 -5.30
CA ASN A 28 -2.59 -7.01 -6.47
C ASN A 28 -3.44 -6.48 -7.64
N MET A 29 -2.80 -5.77 -8.56
CA MET A 29 -3.37 -5.31 -9.81
C MET A 29 -3.50 -6.48 -10.80
N ASN A 30 -4.73 -6.77 -11.19
CA ASN A 30 -5.07 -7.78 -12.21
C ASN A 30 -4.52 -9.19 -11.93
N LYS A 31 -4.30 -9.55 -10.65
CA LYS A 31 -3.73 -10.84 -10.22
C LYS A 31 -2.29 -11.11 -10.67
N THR A 32 -1.63 -10.16 -11.32
CA THR A 32 -0.32 -10.37 -11.94
C THR A 32 0.75 -9.38 -11.48
N HIS A 33 0.37 -8.27 -10.86
CA HIS A 33 1.31 -7.21 -10.50
C HIS A 33 0.97 -6.62 -9.13
N PHE A 34 1.98 -6.42 -8.28
CA PHE A 34 1.79 -5.83 -6.96
C PHE A 34 2.25 -4.38 -6.95
N VAL A 35 1.43 -3.51 -6.36
CA VAL A 35 1.77 -2.11 -6.06
C VAL A 35 1.55 -1.83 -4.58
N THR A 36 2.32 -0.90 -4.05
CA THR A 36 2.16 -0.44 -2.65
C THR A 36 1.40 0.86 -2.61
N LEU A 37 0.42 0.93 -1.70
CA LEU A 37 -0.41 2.10 -1.46
C LEU A 37 -0.03 2.69 -0.09
N GLU A 38 0.29 3.97 -0.06
CA GLU A 38 0.30 4.76 1.17
C GLU A 38 -0.92 5.68 1.15
N ILE A 39 -1.84 5.45 2.09
CA ILE A 39 -3.06 6.22 2.26
C ILE A 39 -2.86 7.21 3.40
N LEU A 40 -2.94 8.51 3.12
CA LEU A 40 -2.76 9.59 4.09
C LEU A 40 -4.13 10.06 4.57
N LEU A 41 -4.57 9.54 5.73
CA LEU A 41 -5.96 9.63 6.19
C LEU A 41 -6.41 11.07 6.47
N HIS A 42 -5.53 11.89 7.04
CA HIS A 42 -5.82 13.30 7.35
C HIS A 42 -5.63 14.25 6.17
N GLU A 43 -5.19 13.73 5.03
CA GLU A 43 -5.00 14.51 3.80
C GLU A 43 -6.02 14.14 2.72
N GLY A 44 -6.70 13.00 2.86
CA GLY A 44 -7.59 12.48 1.81
C GLY A 44 -6.82 12.19 0.52
N ARG A 45 -5.57 11.71 0.68
CA ARG A 45 -4.63 11.44 -0.41
C ARG A 45 -4.16 10.01 -0.36
N MET A 46 -3.72 9.52 -1.51
CA MET A 46 -3.05 8.24 -1.60
C MET A 46 -1.92 8.30 -2.63
N ASN A 47 -0.78 7.80 -2.19
CA ASN A 47 0.43 7.62 -2.97
C ASN A 47 0.48 6.17 -3.45
N VAL A 48 0.92 5.95 -4.69
CA VAL A 48 1.14 4.61 -5.24
C VAL A 48 2.59 4.43 -5.64
N TYR A 49 3.21 3.39 -5.10
CA TYR A 49 4.58 2.97 -5.36
C TYR A 49 4.56 1.71 -6.22
N ASP A 50 5.24 1.79 -7.37
CA ASP A 50 5.25 0.76 -8.39
C ASP A 50 6.68 0.58 -8.91
N CYS A 51 7.20 -0.65 -8.88
CA CYS A 51 8.52 -0.98 -9.40
C CYS A 51 8.56 -1.15 -10.93
N SER A 52 7.41 -1.15 -11.60
CA SER A 52 7.27 -1.35 -13.05
C SER A 52 6.50 -0.22 -13.72
N LEU A 53 6.85 1.03 -13.38
CA LEU A 53 6.24 2.26 -13.92
C LEU A 53 6.09 2.27 -15.46
N MET A 54 7.10 1.77 -16.18
CA MET A 54 7.12 1.75 -17.66
C MET A 54 6.30 0.61 -18.27
N GLY A 55 5.98 -0.43 -17.49
CA GLY A 55 5.31 -1.63 -17.99
C GLY A 55 3.81 -1.45 -18.28
N MET A 56 3.17 -0.44 -17.66
CA MET A 56 1.73 -0.20 -17.80
C MET A 56 1.41 1.24 -18.19
N LYS A 57 0.70 1.42 -19.32
CA LYS A 57 0.17 2.72 -19.76
C LYS A 57 -0.59 3.42 -18.64
N HIS A 58 -0.36 4.72 -18.47
CA HIS A 58 -0.95 5.54 -17.41
C HIS A 58 -2.48 5.39 -17.32
N ALA A 59 -3.18 5.43 -18.46
CA ALA A 59 -4.63 5.25 -18.51
C ALA A 59 -5.10 3.89 -17.94
N LYS A 60 -4.43 2.79 -18.29
CA LYS A 60 -4.78 1.45 -17.77
C LYS A 60 -4.57 1.37 -16.27
N PHE A 61 -3.46 1.91 -15.77
CA PHE A 61 -3.20 1.97 -14.34
C PHE A 61 -4.26 2.77 -13.58
N PHE A 62 -4.65 3.92 -14.13
CA PHE A 62 -5.69 4.76 -13.53
C PHE A 62 -7.03 4.01 -13.41
N THR A 63 -7.41 3.20 -14.42
CA THR A 63 -8.64 2.39 -14.33
C THR A 63 -8.64 1.38 -13.18
N PHE A 64 -7.49 0.87 -12.74
CA PHE A 64 -7.41 -0.04 -11.60
C PHE A 64 -7.44 0.70 -10.26
N ILE A 65 -6.83 1.87 -10.20
CA ILE A 65 -6.60 2.60 -8.96
C ILE A 65 -7.79 3.50 -8.61
N GLN A 66 -8.44 4.11 -9.60
CA GLN A 66 -9.58 5.02 -9.42
C GLN A 66 -10.70 4.42 -8.54
N PRO A 67 -11.13 3.16 -8.70
CA PRO A 67 -12.15 2.58 -7.82
C PRO A 67 -11.74 2.57 -6.34
N VAL A 68 -10.45 2.45 -6.03
CA VAL A 68 -9.96 2.51 -4.65
C VAL A 68 -10.19 3.90 -4.06
N PHE A 69 -9.92 4.97 -4.82
CA PHE A 69 -10.17 6.36 -4.41
C PHE A 69 -11.65 6.65 -4.13
N GLU A 70 -12.54 6.07 -4.93
CA GLU A 70 -13.99 6.31 -4.83
C GLU A 70 -14.66 5.48 -3.73
N LEU A 71 -14.17 4.27 -3.47
CA LEU A 71 -14.80 3.32 -2.57
C LEU A 71 -14.18 3.30 -1.18
N LEU A 72 -12.88 3.57 -1.04
CA LEU A 72 -12.20 3.52 0.25
C LEU A 72 -12.82 4.47 1.29
N PRO A 73 -13.13 5.75 1.01
CA PRO A 73 -13.77 6.64 1.98
C PRO A 73 -15.12 6.08 2.46
N LYS A 74 -15.91 5.52 1.54
CA LYS A 74 -17.22 4.89 1.83
C LYS A 74 -17.04 3.66 2.71
N LEU A 75 -16.05 2.82 2.44
CA LEU A 75 -15.72 1.64 3.24
C LEU A 75 -15.25 2.03 4.64
N LEU A 76 -14.39 3.04 4.77
CA LEU A 76 -13.94 3.55 6.07
C LEU A 76 -15.12 4.10 6.90
N LYS A 77 -16.02 4.84 6.26
CA LYS A 77 -17.25 5.35 6.89
C LYS A 77 -18.16 4.21 7.35
N GLN A 78 -18.46 3.25 6.48
CA GLN A 78 -19.36 2.12 6.79
C GLN A 78 -18.79 1.17 7.83
N SER A 79 -17.47 0.97 7.83
CA SER A 79 -16.81 0.06 8.78
C SER A 79 -16.76 0.62 10.20
N GLY A 80 -16.80 1.95 10.36
CA GLY A 80 -16.70 2.61 11.65
C GLY A 80 -15.34 2.43 12.34
N ILE A 81 -14.29 2.05 11.61
CA ILE A 81 -12.94 1.84 12.17
C ILE A 81 -12.14 3.14 12.30
N MET A 82 -12.50 4.17 11.53
CA MET A 82 -11.83 5.48 11.49
C MET A 82 -12.74 6.62 11.97
N LYS A 83 -13.40 6.44 13.12
CA LYS A 83 -14.36 7.44 13.67
C LYS A 83 -13.73 8.79 13.98
N HIS A 84 -12.41 8.85 14.13
CA HIS A 84 -11.66 10.09 14.40
C HIS A 84 -11.39 10.93 13.15
N LEU A 85 -11.69 10.42 11.95
CA LEU A 85 -11.46 11.19 10.73
C LEU A 85 -12.55 12.25 10.53
N PRO A 86 -12.19 13.48 10.16
CA PRO A 86 -13.15 14.50 9.78
C PRO A 86 -14.11 14.04 8.69
N ASP A 87 -15.40 14.38 8.82
CA ASP A 87 -16.47 13.96 7.89
C ASP A 87 -16.17 14.28 6.43
N LYS A 88 -15.46 15.39 6.14
CA LYS A 88 -15.05 15.73 4.77
C LYS A 88 -14.27 14.59 4.09
N PHE A 89 -13.38 13.91 4.82
CA PHE A 89 -12.57 12.81 4.27
C PHE A 89 -13.34 11.51 4.12
N LEU A 90 -14.52 11.40 4.71
CA LEU A 90 -15.39 10.22 4.61
C LEU A 90 -16.48 10.39 3.54
N ASN A 91 -16.74 11.63 3.12
CA ASN A 91 -17.83 11.97 2.20
C ASN A 91 -17.34 12.46 0.83
N GLU A 92 -16.11 12.95 0.72
CA GLU A 92 -15.53 13.42 -0.54
C GLU A 92 -14.66 12.35 -1.20
N PRO A 93 -14.62 12.29 -2.55
CA PRO A 93 -13.64 11.51 -3.27
C PRO A 93 -12.23 11.98 -2.93
N TRP A 94 -11.33 11.03 -2.72
CA TRP A 94 -9.93 11.36 -2.48
C TRP A 94 -9.21 11.72 -3.77
N LYS A 95 -8.19 12.58 -3.66
CA LYS A 95 -7.39 13.00 -4.82
C LYS A 95 -6.24 12.05 -5.04
N PHE A 96 -6.11 11.56 -6.27
CA PHE A 96 -4.90 10.92 -6.76
C PHE A 96 -3.95 12.01 -7.27
N GLU A 97 -2.85 12.25 -6.58
CA GLU A 97 -1.82 13.23 -7.01
C GLU A 97 -0.76 12.62 -7.95
N GLY A 98 -0.99 11.39 -8.45
CA GLY A 98 -0.12 10.75 -9.44
C GLY A 98 0.66 9.57 -8.89
N ARG A 99 1.45 8.94 -9.75
CA ARG A 99 2.43 7.94 -9.33
C ARG A 99 3.61 8.69 -8.73
N LEU A 100 4.10 8.28 -7.56
CA LEU A 100 5.37 8.82 -7.09
C LEU A 100 6.46 8.42 -8.09
N GLU A 101 7.23 9.42 -8.54
CA GLU A 101 8.28 9.24 -9.54
C GLU A 101 9.34 8.24 -9.08
N HIS A 102 9.89 7.53 -10.08
CA HIS A 102 11.03 6.60 -10.09
C HIS A 102 11.76 6.38 -8.76
N MET A 103 11.12 5.70 -7.80
CA MET A 103 11.87 5.22 -6.64
C MET A 103 12.67 3.96 -7.00
N VAL A 104 12.10 3.03 -7.77
CA VAL A 104 12.82 1.90 -8.37
C VAL A 104 12.17 1.43 -9.66
N THR A 105 12.98 0.99 -10.64
CA THR A 105 12.54 0.28 -11.84
C THR A 105 13.21 -1.08 -11.86
N ASP A 106 12.40 -2.13 -11.93
CA ASP A 106 12.82 -3.50 -12.14
C ASP A 106 12.58 -3.88 -13.60
N ASP A 107 13.63 -4.23 -14.32
CA ASP A 107 13.54 -4.74 -15.69
C ASP A 107 12.95 -6.16 -15.71
N THR A 108 13.10 -6.89 -14.61
CA THR A 108 12.59 -8.25 -14.41
C THR A 108 11.28 -8.19 -13.62
N LYS A 109 10.15 -8.00 -14.31
CA LYS A 109 8.75 -7.94 -13.77
C LYS A 109 8.35 -8.97 -12.66
N ALA A 110 9.21 -9.91 -12.30
CA ALA A 110 9.04 -10.96 -11.32
C ALA A 110 9.14 -10.52 -9.84
N ALA A 111 9.76 -9.39 -9.48
CA ALA A 111 10.00 -9.05 -8.05
C ALA A 111 9.04 -8.01 -7.43
N CYS A 112 7.91 -7.68 -8.08
CA CYS A 112 7.01 -6.62 -7.60
C CYS A 112 6.50 -6.78 -6.16
N MET A 113 6.37 -8.03 -5.67
CA MET A 113 6.03 -8.29 -4.27
C MET A 113 7.17 -7.93 -3.31
N SER A 114 8.41 -8.28 -3.64
CA SER A 114 9.61 -7.92 -2.86
C SER A 114 9.79 -6.41 -2.81
N TYR A 115 9.57 -5.75 -3.95
CA TYR A 115 9.56 -4.30 -4.03
C TYR A 115 8.51 -3.67 -3.13
N SER A 116 7.31 -4.28 -3.07
CA SER A 116 6.26 -3.80 -2.17
C SER A 116 6.66 -3.88 -0.69
N LEU A 117 7.36 -4.94 -0.28
CA LEU A 117 7.92 -5.04 1.08
C LEU A 117 9.00 -3.98 1.33
N ALA A 118 9.89 -3.73 0.36
CA ALA A 118 10.91 -2.69 0.46
C ALA A 118 10.31 -1.28 0.55
N PHE A 119 9.24 -0.99 -0.20
CA PHE A 119 8.50 0.27 -0.10
C PHE A 119 7.85 0.43 1.29
N ILE A 120 7.22 -0.61 1.83
CA ILE A 120 6.65 -0.57 3.18
C ILE A 120 7.74 -0.30 4.22
N GLU A 121 8.86 -1.00 4.14
CA GLU A 121 9.99 -0.80 5.06
C GLU A 121 10.51 0.65 5.01
N HIS A 122 10.73 1.18 3.80
CA HIS A 122 11.10 2.58 3.60
C HIS A 122 10.09 3.55 4.22
N LEU A 123 8.80 3.31 4.00
CA LEU A 123 7.75 4.16 4.52
C LEU A 123 7.70 4.17 6.04
N ILE A 124 7.97 3.02 6.69
CA ILE A 124 7.99 2.87 8.14
C ILE A 124 9.26 3.48 8.74
N THR A 125 10.43 3.11 8.21
CA THR A 125 11.74 3.39 8.84
C THR A 125 12.45 4.61 8.28
N ARG A 126 11.97 5.15 7.15
CA ARG A 126 12.67 6.17 6.34
C ARG A 126 14.01 5.70 5.77
N THR A 127 14.27 4.38 5.77
CA THR A 127 15.48 3.82 5.17
C THR A 127 15.50 4.09 3.67
N SER A 128 16.54 4.73 3.16
CA SER A 128 16.64 5.08 1.74
C SER A 128 16.55 3.84 0.86
N ILE A 129 15.69 3.89 -0.15
CA ILE A 129 15.70 2.92 -1.23
C ILE A 129 16.74 3.41 -2.23
N GLN A 130 17.74 2.58 -2.51
CA GLN A 130 18.80 2.92 -3.45
C GLN A 130 18.22 3.24 -4.83
N PRO A 131 18.85 4.14 -5.61
CA PRO A 131 18.38 4.51 -6.93
C PRO A 131 18.17 3.29 -7.84
N PRO A 132 17.22 3.38 -8.80
CA PRO A 132 16.93 2.31 -9.74
C PRO A 132 18.16 1.79 -10.49
N GLN A 133 18.10 0.52 -10.93
CA GLN A 133 19.08 -0.13 -11.82
C GLN A 133 20.49 -0.33 -11.25
N THR A 134 20.66 -0.21 -9.93
CA THR A 134 21.88 -0.65 -9.27
C THR A 134 21.72 -2.11 -8.82
N LEU A 135 22.73 -2.95 -9.06
CA LEU A 135 22.79 -4.31 -8.50
C LEU A 135 22.62 -4.33 -6.98
N LEU A 136 22.95 -3.22 -6.31
CA LEU A 136 22.75 -3.01 -4.88
C LEU A 136 21.26 -2.92 -4.50
N CYS A 137 20.42 -2.28 -5.33
CA CYS A 137 18.99 -2.16 -5.09
C CYS A 137 18.29 -3.53 -5.22
N ASP A 138 18.54 -4.27 -6.30
CA ASP A 138 17.94 -5.60 -6.52
C ASP A 138 18.37 -6.61 -5.44
N ASN A 139 19.65 -6.56 -5.03
CA ASN A 139 20.13 -7.40 -3.93
C ASN A 139 19.48 -7.03 -2.59
N THR A 140 19.25 -5.74 -2.32
CA THR A 140 18.57 -5.29 -1.10
C THR A 140 17.11 -5.71 -1.08
N VAL A 141 16.42 -5.59 -2.21
CA VAL A 141 15.02 -5.99 -2.39
C VAL A 141 14.86 -7.50 -2.31
N GLY A 142 15.75 -8.27 -2.96
CA GLY A 142 15.78 -9.73 -2.84
C GLY A 142 16.07 -10.20 -1.42
N ARG A 143 16.98 -9.52 -0.70
CA ARG A 143 17.24 -9.78 0.72
C ARG A 143 16.04 -9.50 1.62
N MET A 144 15.15 -8.58 1.24
CA MET A 144 13.96 -8.27 2.02
C MET A 144 13.06 -9.50 2.21
N GLN A 145 12.92 -10.37 1.20
CA GLN A 145 12.18 -11.62 1.35
C GLN A 145 12.75 -12.49 2.48
N TRP A 146 14.07 -12.60 2.55
CA TRP A 146 14.76 -13.40 3.56
C TRP A 146 14.66 -12.80 4.96
N ILE A 147 14.72 -11.47 5.08
CA ILE A 147 14.54 -10.76 6.36
C ILE A 147 13.16 -11.05 6.95
N TRP A 148 12.12 -10.97 6.12
CA TRP A 148 10.74 -11.24 6.57
C TRP A 148 10.54 -12.72 6.92
N VAL A 149 11.06 -13.64 6.11
CA VAL A 149 11.04 -15.07 6.43
C VAL A 149 11.77 -15.36 7.75
N ALA A 150 12.94 -14.76 7.97
CA ALA A 150 13.69 -14.90 9.21
C ALA A 150 12.91 -14.35 10.41
N GLY A 151 12.25 -13.20 10.28
CA GLY A 151 11.37 -12.65 11.31
C GLY A 151 10.22 -13.59 11.68
N ILE A 152 9.58 -14.19 10.68
CA ILE A 152 8.49 -15.16 10.90
C ILE A 152 9.02 -16.41 11.61
N VAL A 153 10.11 -17.00 11.11
CA VAL A 153 10.71 -18.22 11.68
C VAL A 153 11.21 -18.00 13.11
N SER A 154 11.79 -16.83 13.37
CA SER A 154 12.26 -16.45 14.71
C SER A 154 11.14 -15.97 15.63
N ARG A 155 9.88 -15.94 15.16
CA ARG A 155 8.72 -15.47 15.93
C ARG A 155 8.93 -14.06 16.50
N SER A 156 9.57 -13.18 15.73
CA SER A 156 9.96 -11.84 16.19
C SER A 156 8.78 -10.93 16.57
N LEU A 157 7.56 -11.32 16.24
CA LEU A 157 6.31 -10.62 16.56
C LEU A 157 5.53 -11.24 17.72
N GLU A 158 5.99 -12.37 18.29
CA GLU A 158 5.42 -12.96 19.50
C GLU A 158 6.00 -12.24 20.73
N SER A 159 5.48 -11.04 21.01
CA SER A 159 5.71 -10.30 22.27
C SER A 159 4.57 -10.52 23.25
#